data_AF-A0A969QU59-F1
#
_entry.id   AF-A0A969QU59-F1
#
_cell.length_a   1.000
_cell.length_b   1.000
_cell.length_c   1.000
_cell.angle_alpha   90.00
_cell.angle_beta   90.00
_cell.angle_gamma   90.00
#
_symmetry.space_group_name_H-M   'P 1'
#
loop_
_entity.id
_entity.type
_entity.pdbx_description
1 polymer ?
#
loop_
_entity_poly.entity_id
_entity_poly.type
_entity_poly.pdbx_seq_one_letter_code
_entity_poly.pdbx_strand_id
1 'polypeptide(L)'
;MQCRAAAVRRKRHAVTPSAPPPGGARDASTATVDGDNGLGLVVGPKANEIAMDKAERAGSGWVSVCNTNHFGIAGYYPLQALERDLIGWAMTNTTRGVAP
;
A
#
# COMPACT_ATOMS: atom_id res chain seq x y z
N MET A 1 6.75 8.98 5.00
CA MET A 1 5.55 8.46 5.70
C MET A 1 5.60 6.93 5.76
N GLN A 2 4.71 6.30 6.53
CA GLN A 2 4.36 4.88 6.41
C GLN A 2 2.89 4.74 6.03
N CYS A 3 2.63 4.34 4.78
CA CYS A 3 1.28 4.02 4.31
C CYS A 3 1.00 2.52 4.46
N ARG A 4 -0.18 2.12 4.93
CA ARG A 4 -0.65 0.73 4.94
C ARG A 4 -1.94 0.59 4.13
N ALA A 5 -1.94 -0.27 3.11
CA ALA A 5 -3.08 -0.51 2.21
C ALA A 5 -3.50 -2.00 2.17
N ALA A 6 -4.80 -2.29 1.97
CA ALA A 6 -5.37 -3.65 1.88
C ALA A 6 -6.58 -3.76 0.93
N ALA A 7 -6.68 -4.86 0.14
CA ALA A 7 -7.65 -5.08 -0.97
C ALA A 7 -7.50 -6.50 -1.64
N VAL A 8 -8.40 -6.95 -2.56
CA VAL A 8 -8.47 -8.26 -3.31
C VAL A 8 -8.58 -8.09 -4.89
N ARG A 9 -9.30 -8.94 -5.68
CA ARG A 9 -9.24 -9.22 -7.18
C ARG A 9 -9.66 -8.09 -8.16
N ARG A 10 -9.08 -7.62 -9.30
CA ARG A 10 -8.00 -7.86 -10.33
C ARG A 10 -7.63 -6.45 -10.90
N LYS A 11 -6.49 -6.03 -11.50
CA LYS A 11 -5.34 -6.58 -12.28
C LYS A 11 -3.99 -5.86 -11.94
N ARG A 12 -2.97 -5.93 -12.84
CA ARG A 12 -1.51 -5.58 -12.70
C ARG A 12 -0.93 -4.49 -13.67
N HIS A 13 0.04 -3.68 -13.19
CA HIS A 13 1.37 -3.41 -13.83
C HIS A 13 2.51 -3.05 -12.82
N ALA A 14 3.62 -2.38 -13.18
CA ALA A 14 4.90 -2.46 -12.44
C ALA A 14 5.19 -1.40 -11.34
N VAL A 15 5.86 -1.85 -10.29
CA VAL A 15 6.38 -1.10 -9.12
C VAL A 15 7.77 -1.65 -8.78
N THR A 16 8.73 -0.80 -8.41
CA THR A 16 10.09 -1.24 -8.07
C THR A 16 10.10 -2.04 -6.76
N PRO A 17 10.51 -3.32 -6.74
CA PRO A 17 10.52 -4.12 -5.50
C PRO A 17 11.75 -3.78 -4.67
N SER A 18 11.59 -3.02 -3.59
CA SER A 18 12.68 -2.70 -2.66
C SER A 18 13.29 -3.96 -2.03
N ALA A 19 14.56 -3.86 -1.61
CA ALA A 19 15.20 -4.93 -0.85
C ALA A 19 14.36 -5.26 0.41
N PRO A 20 14.20 -6.54 0.79
CA PRO A 20 13.53 -6.88 2.03
C PRO A 20 14.36 -6.31 3.21
N PRO A 21 13.72 -5.66 4.21
CA PRO A 21 14.43 -5.35 5.45
C PRO A 21 14.84 -6.67 6.15
N PRO A 22 15.77 -6.64 7.12
CA PRO A 22 16.14 -7.84 7.87
C PRO A 22 14.90 -8.49 8.52
N GLY A 23 14.54 -9.71 8.09
CA GLY A 23 13.33 -10.42 8.51
C GLY A 23 12.04 -10.07 7.74
N GLY A 24 12.06 -9.12 6.81
CA GLY A 24 10.90 -8.72 6.00
C GLY A 24 10.59 -9.68 4.86
N ALA A 25 9.87 -10.76 5.16
CA ALA A 25 9.41 -11.71 4.14
C ALA A 25 8.53 -11.04 3.07
N ARG A 26 8.75 -11.41 1.80
CA ARG A 26 7.75 -11.23 0.74
C ARG A 26 6.83 -12.46 0.75
N ASP A 27 6.00 -12.58 1.78
CA ASP A 27 5.07 -13.70 1.91
C ASP A 27 3.90 -13.60 0.90
N ALA A 28 2.90 -14.48 1.01
CA ALA A 28 1.75 -14.49 0.10
C ALA A 28 0.86 -13.24 0.24
N SER A 29 0.54 -12.82 1.47
CA SER A 29 -0.41 -11.74 1.78
C SER A 29 0.25 -10.39 2.05
N THR A 30 1.53 -10.30 2.42
CA THR A 30 2.18 -9.02 2.76
C THR A 30 3.35 -8.61 1.87
N ALA A 31 3.66 -7.31 1.80
CA ALA A 31 4.91 -6.79 1.27
C ALA A 31 5.28 -5.43 1.90
N THR A 32 6.55 -5.06 1.76
CA THR A 32 7.03 -3.68 1.96
C THR A 32 7.49 -3.11 0.62
N VAL A 33 7.26 -1.81 0.42
CA VAL A 33 7.69 -1.03 -0.76
C VAL A 33 8.45 0.20 -0.27
N ASP A 34 9.67 0.41 -0.76
CA ASP A 34 10.35 1.70 -0.61
C ASP A 34 9.91 2.65 -1.74
N GLY A 35 9.60 3.90 -1.38
CA GLY A 35 9.13 4.91 -2.32
C GLY A 35 10.22 5.73 -2.99
N ASP A 36 11.48 5.56 -2.63
CA ASP A 36 12.64 6.34 -3.13
C ASP A 36 12.45 7.86 -3.02
N ASN A 37 11.95 8.32 -1.87
CA ASN A 37 11.49 9.69 -1.61
C ASN A 37 10.44 10.23 -2.62
N GLY A 38 9.78 9.33 -3.35
CA GLY A 38 8.82 9.66 -4.40
C GLY A 38 7.52 10.30 -3.89
N LEU A 39 6.76 10.87 -4.82
CA LEU A 39 5.44 11.43 -4.56
C LEU A 39 4.47 10.33 -4.12
N GLY A 40 3.79 10.52 -2.99
CA GLY A 40 2.82 9.56 -2.49
C GLY A 40 1.65 9.32 -3.44
N LEU A 41 1.28 10.31 -4.28
CA LEU A 41 0.28 10.15 -5.34
C LEU A 41 0.74 9.22 -6.49
N VAL A 42 2.02 8.87 -6.58
CA VAL A 42 2.57 7.94 -7.60
C VAL A 42 2.90 6.58 -6.98
N VAL A 43 3.47 6.56 -5.77
CA VAL A 43 3.80 5.32 -5.05
C VAL A 43 2.57 4.69 -4.40
N GLY A 44 1.64 5.51 -3.88
CA GLY A 44 0.42 5.07 -3.20
C GLY A 44 -0.50 4.22 -4.08
N PRO A 45 -0.90 4.66 -5.28
CA PRO A 45 -1.80 3.86 -6.13
C PRO A 45 -1.15 2.54 -6.54
N LYS A 46 0.15 2.56 -6.83
CA LYS A 46 0.99 1.38 -7.12
C LYS A 46 1.05 0.40 -5.95
N ALA A 47 1.27 0.88 -4.73
CA ALA A 47 1.29 0.06 -3.52
C ALA A 47 -0.09 -0.50 -3.18
N ASN A 48 -1.15 0.30 -3.35
CA ASN A 48 -2.53 -0.14 -3.22
C ASN A 48 -2.83 -1.26 -4.23
N GLU A 49 -2.45 -1.07 -5.51
CA GLU A 49 -2.57 -2.10 -6.55
C GLU A 49 -1.90 -3.41 -6.11
N ILE A 50 -0.68 -3.39 -5.55
CA ILE A 50 0.00 -4.59 -5.02
C ILE A 50 -0.79 -5.22 -3.86
N ALA A 51 -1.34 -4.41 -2.96
CA ALA A 51 -2.15 -4.91 -1.85
C ALA A 51 -3.39 -5.65 -2.37
N MET A 52 -4.06 -5.05 -3.36
CA MET A 52 -5.15 -5.67 -4.13
C MET A 52 -4.69 -7.02 -4.67
N ASP A 53 -3.59 -7.01 -5.45
CA ASP A 53 -2.97 -8.16 -6.12
C ASP A 53 -2.58 -9.33 -5.20
N LYS A 54 -2.45 -9.08 -3.90
CA LYS A 54 -2.08 -10.10 -2.90
C LYS A 54 -3.28 -10.84 -2.33
N ALA A 55 -4.32 -10.15 -1.86
CA ALA A 55 -5.46 -10.88 -1.31
C ALA A 55 -6.19 -11.68 -2.38
N GLU A 56 -6.11 -11.29 -3.67
CA GLU A 56 -6.63 -12.10 -4.79
C GLU A 56 -6.24 -13.57 -4.68
N ARG A 57 -5.00 -13.77 -4.25
CA ARG A 57 -4.25 -15.03 -4.19
C ARG A 57 -4.25 -15.63 -2.79
N ALA A 58 -4.25 -14.79 -1.75
CA ALA A 58 -4.00 -15.18 -0.35
C ALA A 58 -5.16 -14.88 0.63
N GLY A 59 -6.31 -14.40 0.14
CA GLY A 59 -7.47 -14.02 0.96
C GLY A 59 -7.32 -12.69 1.73
N SER A 60 -6.08 -12.31 2.09
CA SER A 60 -5.73 -11.00 2.65
C SER A 60 -4.48 -10.43 1.96
N GLY A 61 -4.34 -9.10 2.02
CA GLY A 61 -3.38 -8.35 1.23
C GLY A 61 -2.97 -7.10 2.00
N TRP A 62 -1.68 -6.90 2.26
CA TRP A 62 -1.18 -5.82 3.11
C TRP A 62 0.13 -5.27 2.56
N VAL A 63 0.15 -3.99 2.16
CA VAL A 63 1.38 -3.33 1.71
C VAL A 63 1.73 -2.17 2.63
N SER A 64 2.92 -2.25 3.23
CA SER A 64 3.55 -1.15 3.96
C SER A 64 4.46 -0.37 3.01
N VAL A 65 4.35 0.96 2.98
CA VAL A 65 5.19 1.81 2.10
C VAL A 65 6.07 2.73 2.94
N CYS A 66 7.39 2.62 2.83
CA CYS A 66 8.36 3.51 3.49
C CYS A 66 8.93 4.56 2.53
N ASN A 67 9.70 5.52 3.05
CA ASN A 67 10.45 6.51 2.26
C ASN A 67 9.60 7.24 1.19
N THR A 68 8.45 7.77 1.61
CA THR A 68 7.46 8.44 0.74
C THR A 68 7.00 9.80 1.27
N ASN A 69 6.60 10.67 0.33
CA ASN A 69 5.91 11.93 0.59
C ASN A 69 4.37 11.76 0.68
N HIS A 70 3.66 12.87 0.92
CA HIS A 70 2.21 12.92 1.12
C HIS A 70 1.43 12.19 0.01
N PHE A 71 0.47 11.35 0.39
CA PHE A 71 -0.28 10.46 -0.51
C PHE A 71 -1.65 10.97 -0.99
N GLY A 72 -2.00 12.21 -0.66
CA GLY A 72 -3.30 12.81 -1.04
C GLY A 72 -4.44 12.36 -0.13
N ILE A 73 -5.64 12.22 -0.69
CA ILE A 73 -6.85 11.81 0.04
C ILE A 73 -6.80 10.32 0.37
N ALA A 74 -6.75 9.99 1.67
CA ALA A 74 -6.70 8.60 2.15
C ALA A 74 -7.87 7.73 1.64
N GLY A 75 -9.04 8.33 1.44
CA GLY A 75 -10.25 7.65 0.95
C GLY A 75 -10.21 7.19 -0.52
N TYR A 76 -9.28 7.68 -1.35
CA TYR A 76 -9.16 7.22 -2.74
C TYR A 76 -8.76 5.73 -2.82
N TYR A 77 -7.82 5.31 -1.99
CA TYR A 77 -7.29 3.94 -1.97
C TYR A 77 -8.32 2.85 -1.67
N PRO A 78 -9.18 2.97 -0.62
CA PRO A 78 -10.25 2.01 -0.37
C PRO A 78 -11.42 2.12 -1.37
N LEU A 79 -11.66 3.29 -1.99
CA LEU A 79 -12.67 3.41 -3.06
C LEU A 79 -12.27 2.62 -4.31
N GLN A 80 -10.99 2.68 -4.71
CA GLN A 80 -10.42 1.84 -5.76
C GLN A 80 -10.49 0.34 -5.42
N ALA A 81 -10.69 0.01 -4.14
CA ALA A 81 -10.94 -1.37 -3.75
C ALA A 81 -12.39 -1.80 -4.10
N LEU A 82 -13.40 -0.93 -3.94
CA LEU A 82 -14.80 -1.30 -4.20
C LEU A 82 -15.03 -1.80 -5.65
N GLU A 83 -14.29 -1.25 -6.62
CA GLU A 83 -14.28 -1.66 -8.05
C GLU A 83 -13.91 -3.12 -8.31
N ARG A 84 -13.39 -3.80 -7.29
CA ARG A 84 -12.84 -5.16 -7.30
C ARG A 84 -13.61 -6.14 -6.39
N ASP A 85 -14.78 -5.73 -5.87
CA ASP A 85 -15.64 -6.45 -4.89
C ASP A 85 -15.02 -6.61 -3.49
N LEU A 86 -14.55 -5.50 -2.90
CA LEU A 86 -13.59 -5.51 -1.78
C LEU A 86 -13.99 -4.69 -0.55
N ILE A 87 -13.48 -5.13 0.60
CA ILE A 87 -13.20 -4.23 1.72
C ILE A 87 -11.81 -3.62 1.48
N GLY A 88 -11.76 -2.29 1.34
CA GLY A 88 -10.52 -1.52 1.25
C GLY A 88 -10.15 -0.89 2.59
N TRP A 89 -8.85 -0.83 2.91
CA TRP A 89 -8.32 -0.11 4.08
C TRP A 89 -7.09 0.71 3.70
N ALA A 90 -6.99 1.95 4.19
CA ALA A 90 -5.82 2.81 3.99
C ALA A 90 -5.53 3.71 5.21
N MET A 91 -4.26 3.78 5.62
CA MET A 91 -3.79 4.68 6.69
C MET A 91 -2.41 5.24 6.34
N THR A 92 -2.08 6.42 6.86
CA THR A 92 -0.72 6.97 6.88
C THR A 92 -0.42 7.60 8.24
N ASN A 93 0.86 7.66 8.63
CA ASN A 93 1.32 8.63 9.62
C ASN A 93 1.57 10.01 8.98
N THR A 94 1.83 11.02 9.80
CA THR A 94 2.19 12.39 9.37
C THR A 94 3.11 13.07 10.39
N THR A 95 3.55 14.30 10.14
CA THR A 95 4.26 15.14 11.12
C THR A 95 3.40 15.38 12.37
N ARG A 96 4.01 15.51 13.56
CA ARG A 96 3.27 15.77 14.80
C ARG A 96 2.44 17.06 14.71
N GLY A 97 1.11 16.89 14.69
CA GLY A 97 0.11 17.98 14.69
C GLY A 97 -1.06 17.72 15.64
N VAL A 98 -0.95 16.70 16.50
CA VAL A 98 -1.92 16.34 17.55
C VAL A 98 -1.09 16.00 18.80
N ALA A 99 -1.60 16.35 19.98
CA ALA A 99 -0.98 15.97 21.26
C ALA A 99 -1.21 14.46 21.55
N PRO A 100 -0.34 13.81 22.36
CA PRO A 100 -0.56 12.45 22.85
C PRO A 100 -1.79 12.33 23.75
#